data_AF-P0DKT9-F1
#
_entry.id   AF-P0DKT9-F1
#
_cell.length_a   1.000
_cell.length_b   1.000
_cell.length_c   1.000
_cell.angle_alpha   90.00
_cell.angle_beta   90.00
_cell.angle_gamma   90.00
#
_symmetry.space_group_name_H-M   'P 1'
#
loop_
_entity.id
_entity.type
_entity.pdbx_description
1 polymer ?
#
loop_
_entity_poly.entity_id
_entity_poly.type
_entity_poly.pdbx_seq_one_letter_code
_entity_poly.pdbx_strand_id
1 'polypeptide(L)' 'NLVQFGFMIECAIRNRQPALDFMNYGCYCGTVGRGTPVDD' A
#
# COMPACT_ATOMS: atom_id res chain seq x y z
N ASN A 1 -8.00 4.41 -11.20
CA ASN A 1 -6.61 4.24 -11.72
C ASN A 1 -5.64 4.29 -10.53
N LEU A 2 -4.33 4.01 -10.71
CA LEU A 2 -3.39 3.97 -9.57
C LEU A 2 -3.26 5.31 -8.83
N VAL A 3 -3.35 6.43 -9.55
CA VAL A 3 -3.32 7.77 -8.95
C VAL A 3 -4.52 7.98 -8.01
N GLN A 4 -5.73 7.61 -8.45
CA GLN A 4 -6.93 7.66 -7.62
C GLN A 4 -6.83 6.74 -6.40
N PHE A 5 -6.24 5.55 -6.54
CA PHE A 5 -6.02 4.65 -5.41
C PHE A 5 -5.07 5.25 -4.37
N GLY A 6 -4.00 5.92 -4.81
CA GLY A 6 -3.11 6.68 -3.92
C GLY A 6 -3.88 7.72 -3.10
N PHE A 7 -4.75 8.50 -3.73
CA PHE A 7 -5.60 9.47 -3.03
C PHE A 7 -6.58 8.83 -2.05
N MET A 8 -7.10 7.63 -2.36
CA MET A 8 -7.97 6.90 -1.43
C MET A 8 -7.20 6.45 -0.19
N ILE A 9 -5.99 5.92 -0.34
CA ILE A 9 -5.12 5.52 0.78
C ILE A 9 -4.84 6.73 1.67
N GLU A 10 -4.35 7.82 1.07
CA GLU A 10 -4.02 9.06 1.77
C GLU A 10 -5.22 9.64 2.53
N CYS A 11 -6.41 9.63 1.92
CA CYS A 11 -7.64 10.05 2.59
C CYS A 11 -7.99 9.15 3.78
N ALA A 12 -7.96 7.83 3.59
CA ALA A 12 -8.35 6.86 4.63
C ALA A 12 -7.43 6.91 5.85
N ILE A 13 -6.13 7.08 5.65
CA ILE A 13 -5.13 7.16 6.73
C ILE A 13 -4.88 8.59 7.21
N ARG A 14 -5.68 9.56 6.74
CA ARG A 14 -5.58 10.99 7.09
C ARG A 14 -4.19 11.59 6.82
N ASN A 15 -3.59 11.26 5.68
CA ASN A 15 -2.28 11.76 5.24
C ASN A 15 -1.15 11.52 6.26
N ARG A 16 -1.27 10.49 7.12
CA ARG A 16 -0.23 10.16 8.11
C ARG A 16 1.07 9.69 7.48
N GLN A 17 0.97 9.04 6.33
CA GLN A 17 2.10 8.54 5.55
C GLN A 17 1.75 8.59 4.05
N PRO A 18 2.73 8.72 3.16
CA PRO A 18 2.52 8.66 1.72
C PRO A 18 1.94 7.32 1.27
N ALA A 19 1.08 7.33 0.23
CA ALA A 19 0.58 6.07 -0.37
C ALA A 19 1.70 5.15 -0.90
N LEU A 20 2.85 5.73 -1.27
CA LEU A 20 4.00 4.98 -1.79
C LEU A 20 4.64 4.05 -0.76
N ASP A 21 4.49 4.33 0.54
CA ASP A 21 5.05 3.48 1.60
C ASP A 21 4.41 2.08 1.61
N PHE A 22 3.22 1.93 1.02
CA PHE A 22 2.51 0.65 0.89
C PHE A 22 2.86 -0.10 -0.40
N MET A 23 3.74 0.43 -1.26
CA MET A 23 4.02 -0.17 -2.58
C MET A 23 5.23 -1.12 -2.58
N ASN A 24 5.92 -1.26 -1.45
CA ASN A 24 7.06 -2.18 -1.29
C ASN A 24 7.11 -2.71 0.15
N TYR A 25 5.97 -3.19 0.65
CA TYR A 25 5.82 -3.63 2.02
C TYR A 25 5.31 -5.06 2.11
N GLY A 26 5.89 -5.83 3.03
CA GLY A 26 5.59 -7.24 3.20
C GLY A 26 5.84 -8.09 1.95
N CYS A 27 5.17 -9.23 1.87
CA CYS A 27 5.32 -10.15 0.74
C CYS A 27 4.38 -9.86 -0.43
N TYR A 28 3.39 -8.99 -0.24
CA TYR A 28 2.25 -8.84 -1.15
C TYR A 28 1.95 -7.40 -1.58
N CYS A 29 2.33 -6.39 -0.80
CA CYS A 29 2.02 -5.00 -1.14
C CYS A 29 3.08 -4.46 -2.09
N GLY A 30 2.84 -4.63 -3.39
CA GLY A 30 3.74 -4.23 -4.48
C GLY A 30 3.33 -4.85 -5.82
N THR A 31 4.28 -4.99 -6.76
CA THR A 31 4.02 -5.55 -8.09
C THR A 31 4.02 -7.07 -8.14
N VAL A 32 4.61 -7.72 -7.12
CA VAL A 32 4.74 -9.17 -7.01
C VAL A 32 4.22 -9.59 -5.64
N GLY A 33 3.54 -10.74 -5.55
CA GLY A 33 2.98 -11.26 -4.31
C GLY A 33 3.14 -12.77 -4.16
N ARG A 34 4.05 -13.24 -3.29
CA ARG A 34 4.25 -14.66 -3.00
C ARG A 34 4.84 -14.87 -1.60
N GLY A 35 4.42 -15.93 -0.92
CA GLY A 35 4.98 -16.34 0.38
C GLY A 35 3.89 -16.46 1.42
N THR A 36 4.23 -16.20 2.67
CA THR A 36 3.27 -16.07 3.78
C THR A 36 3.17 -14.59 4.14
N PRO A 37 1.96 -14.02 4.32
CA PRO A 37 1.80 -12.65 4.83
C PRO A 37 2.60 -12.44 6.11
N VAL A 38 3.24 -11.27 6.23
CA VAL A 38 4.08 -10.94 7.40
C VAL A 38 3.28 -10.27 8.51
N ASP A 39 2.13 -9.71 8.15
CA ASP A 39 1.19 -9.00 9.02
C ASP A 39 -0.23 -9.01 8.41
N ASP A 40 -1.14 -8.28 9.06
CA ASP A 40 -2.58 -8.21 8.78
C ASP A 40 -2.95 -7.51 7.45
#